data_AF-A0A7X6X2C1-F1
#
_entry.id   AF-A0A7X6X2C1-F1
#
_cell.length_a   1.000
_cell.length_b   1.000
_cell.length_c   1.000
_cell.angle_alpha   90.00
_cell.angle_beta   90.00
_cell.angle_gamma   90.00
#
_symmetry.space_group_name_H-M   'P 1'
#
loop_
_entity.id
_entity.type
_entity.pdbx_description
1 polymer ?
#
loop_
_entity_poly.entity_id
_entity_poly.type
_entity_poly.pdbx_seq_one_letter_code
_entity_poly.pdbx_strand_id
1 'polypeptide(L)'
;MDDLTPRKIVEELDKYIIGQEEAKKCVAVALRNRYRRSKLPPEIRDEVTPKNIIMIGPTGVGKTEIARRLARLVRAPFVKVEATKFTEVGYVGRDVESIVRDLVEVAVRMVKNEQVMAVQEKARVLAEERVIDFLAPYPQTGKMQKSPFEFIFGTSVNNSTEERTSDYRQQEMARIKEKRAILKEKLKRQELEDELVEIEVEDTSPPMLEVFSGSGMEEMGINLQDILGGMLPKKKKRRKLKIS
;
A
#
# COMPACT_ATOMS: atom_id res chain seq x y z
N MET A 1 -23.80 -0.54 -7.65
CA MET A 1 -24.89 -1.09 -6.80
C MET A 1 -26.23 -1.09 -7.51
N ASP A 2 -26.37 -0.36 -8.62
CA ASP A 2 -27.62 -0.22 -9.38
C ASP A 2 -28.20 -1.60 -9.75
N ASP A 3 -27.32 -2.55 -10.11
CA ASP A 3 -27.67 -3.94 -10.47
C ASP A 3 -28.00 -4.88 -9.31
N LEU A 4 -27.66 -4.53 -8.06
CA LEU A 4 -27.93 -5.36 -6.89
C LEU A 4 -29.35 -5.10 -6.39
N THR A 5 -30.32 -5.84 -6.93
CA THR A 5 -31.70 -5.85 -6.45
C THR A 5 -31.81 -6.72 -5.19
N PRO A 6 -32.84 -6.53 -4.35
CA PRO A 6 -33.03 -7.39 -3.17
C PRO A 6 -33.07 -8.88 -3.50
N ARG A 7 -33.69 -9.27 -4.63
CA ARG A 7 -33.73 -10.67 -5.08
C ARG A 7 -32.33 -11.21 -5.38
N LYS A 8 -31.53 -10.48 -6.16
CA LYS A 8 -30.14 -10.86 -6.47
C LYS A 8 -29.25 -10.94 -5.21
N ILE A 9 -29.48 -10.06 -4.23
CA ILE A 9 -28.76 -10.14 -2.95
C ILE A 9 -29.12 -11.42 -2.21
N VAL A 10 -30.40 -11.80 -2.16
CA VAL A 10 -30.84 -13.06 -1.55
C VAL A 10 -30.23 -14.26 -2.28
N GLU A 11 -30.31 -14.29 -3.61
CA GLU A 11 -29.71 -15.35 -4.44
C GLU A 11 -28.20 -15.51 -4.20
N GLU A 12 -27.49 -14.40 -4.01
CA GLU A 12 -26.06 -14.44 -3.70
C GLU A 12 -25.78 -14.95 -2.28
N LEU A 13 -26.64 -14.61 -1.31
CA LEU A 13 -26.56 -15.13 0.05
C LEU A 13 -26.94 -16.62 0.12
N ASP A 14 -27.84 -17.10 -0.75
CA ASP A 14 -28.26 -18.51 -0.83
C ASP A 14 -27.10 -19.45 -1.18
N LYS A 15 -26.07 -18.97 -1.88
CA LYS A 15 -24.86 -19.75 -2.20
C LYS A 15 -24.04 -20.14 -0.97
N TYR A 16 -24.21 -19.43 0.15
CA TYR A 16 -23.38 -19.60 1.34
C TYR A 16 -24.17 -19.90 2.62
N ILE A 17 -25.42 -19.44 2.71
CA ILE A 17 -26.28 -19.61 3.87
C ILE A 17 -27.48 -20.47 3.45
N ILE A 18 -27.73 -21.57 4.15
CA ILE A 18 -28.88 -22.44 3.89
C ILE A 18 -30.08 -21.96 4.74
N GLY A 19 -31.27 -21.85 4.14
CA GLY A 19 -32.48 -21.39 4.83
C GLY A 19 -32.44 -19.90 5.24
N GLN A 20 -33.04 -19.54 6.38
CA GLN A 20 -33.03 -18.17 6.95
C GLN A 20 -33.56 -17.08 5.99
N GLU A 21 -34.62 -17.40 5.23
CA GLU A 21 -35.16 -16.53 4.17
C GLU A 21 -35.56 -15.14 4.66
N GLU A 22 -36.20 -15.06 5.84
CA GLU A 22 -36.62 -13.79 6.43
C GLU A 22 -35.43 -12.89 6.75
N ALA A 23 -34.37 -13.46 7.35
CA ALA A 23 -33.15 -12.72 7.67
C ALA A 23 -32.46 -12.23 6.40
N LYS A 24 -32.35 -13.07 5.36
CA LYS A 24 -31.79 -12.70 4.04
C LYS A 24 -32.58 -11.56 3.39
N LYS A 25 -33.91 -11.66 3.38
CA LYS A 25 -34.79 -10.62 2.84
C LYS A 25 -34.64 -9.30 3.60
N CYS A 26 -34.59 -9.35 4.93
CA CYS A 26 -34.42 -8.17 5.78
C CYS A 26 -33.10 -7.44 5.48
N VAL A 27 -31.98 -8.17 5.44
CA VAL A 27 -30.67 -7.57 5.12
C VAL A 27 -30.59 -7.04 3.69
N ALA A 28 -31.21 -7.73 2.73
CA ALA A 28 -31.26 -7.31 1.33
C ALA A 28 -32.03 -6.00 1.15
N VAL A 29 -33.16 -5.85 1.84
CA VAL A 29 -33.95 -4.60 1.85
C VAL A 29 -33.17 -3.46 2.52
N ALA A 30 -32.57 -3.71 3.68
CA ALA A 30 -31.77 -2.70 4.38
C ALA A 30 -30.61 -2.19 3.51
N LEU A 31 -29.92 -3.10 2.81
CA LEU A 31 -28.84 -2.75 1.89
C LEU A 31 -29.37 -1.95 0.68
N ARG A 32 -30.49 -2.37 0.07
CA ARG A 32 -31.10 -1.64 -1.04
C ARG A 32 -31.57 -0.25 -0.63
N ASN A 33 -32.04 -0.09 0.60
CA ASN A 33 -32.43 1.23 1.13
C ASN A 33 -31.24 2.18 1.24
N ARG A 34 -30.02 1.69 1.52
CA ARG A 34 -28.80 2.54 1.48
C ARG A 34 -28.54 3.07 0.07
N TYR A 35 -28.71 2.23 -0.94
CA TYR A 35 -28.61 2.64 -2.34
C TYR A 35 -29.72 3.62 -2.74
N ARG A 36 -30.96 3.39 -2.32
CA ARG A 36 -32.07 4.32 -2.58
C ARG A 36 -31.79 5.69 -1.95
N ARG A 37 -31.29 5.72 -0.71
CA ARG A 37 -30.89 6.95 -0.02
C ARG A 37 -29.82 7.73 -0.78
N SER A 38 -28.84 7.07 -1.41
CA SER A 38 -27.80 7.79 -2.17
C SER A 38 -28.32 8.44 -3.46
N LYS A 39 -29.50 8.06 -3.94
CA LYS A 39 -30.19 8.69 -5.08
C LYS A 39 -31.16 9.81 -4.68
N LEU A 40 -31.39 10.03 -3.38
CA LEU A 40 -32.25 11.13 -2.91
C LEU A 40 -31.53 12.48 -3.02
N PRO A 41 -32.29 13.59 -3.15
CA PRO A 41 -31.77 14.95 -3.00
C PRO A 41 -31.08 15.16 -1.64
N PRO A 42 -30.06 16.04 -1.54
CA PRO A 42 -29.31 16.26 -0.30
C PRO A 42 -30.21 16.58 0.91
N GLU A 43 -31.22 17.43 0.73
CA GLU A 43 -32.14 17.86 1.78
C GLU A 43 -32.84 16.69 2.49
N ILE A 44 -33.35 15.73 1.72
CA ILE A 44 -34.09 14.57 2.25
C ILE A 44 -33.12 13.46 2.66
N ARG A 45 -31.92 13.40 2.07
CA ARG A 45 -30.95 12.32 2.29
C ARG A 45 -30.47 12.25 3.74
N ASP A 46 -30.34 13.40 4.39
CA ASP A 46 -29.85 13.51 5.77
C ASP A 46 -30.93 13.16 6.80
N GLU A 47 -32.21 13.33 6.45
CA GLU A 47 -33.35 12.91 7.28
C GLU A 47 -33.54 11.38 7.28
N VAL A 48 -33.09 10.70 6.22
CA VAL A 48 -33.24 9.24 6.08
C VAL A 48 -32.10 8.51 6.79
N THR A 49 -32.38 8.01 7.99
CA THR A 49 -31.42 7.20 8.77
C THR A 49 -31.32 5.74 8.29
N PRO A 50 -30.15 5.09 8.42
CA PRO A 50 -30.01 3.67 8.14
C PRO A 50 -30.95 2.81 9.00
N LYS A 51 -31.57 1.80 8.39
CA LYS A 51 -32.37 0.81 9.12
C LYS A 51 -31.46 -0.26 9.72
N ASN A 52 -31.18 -0.14 11.01
CA ASN A 52 -30.43 -1.13 11.78
C ASN A 52 -31.24 -2.42 11.92
N ILE A 53 -30.54 -3.55 12.08
CA ILE A 53 -31.14 -4.89 12.08
C ILE A 53 -30.80 -5.58 13.39
N ILE A 54 -31.81 -6.16 14.04
CA ILE A 54 -31.65 -7.06 15.18
C ILE A 54 -31.98 -8.47 14.69
N MET A 55 -31.03 -9.39 14.81
CA MET A 55 -31.23 -10.80 14.48
C MET A 55 -31.45 -11.63 15.75
N ILE A 56 -32.61 -12.26 15.86
CA ILE A 56 -32.98 -13.09 17.01
C ILE A 56 -32.96 -14.55 16.59
N GLY A 57 -32.33 -15.41 17.39
CA GLY A 57 -32.28 -16.85 17.14
C GLY A 57 -31.16 -17.55 17.92
N PRO A 58 -31.14 -18.90 17.94
CA PRO A 58 -30.12 -19.66 18.66
C PRO A 58 -28.72 -19.48 18.05
N THR A 59 -27.68 -19.86 18.79
CA THR A 59 -26.30 -19.85 18.27
C THR A 59 -26.16 -20.84 17.10
N GLY A 60 -25.16 -20.62 16.23
CA GLY A 60 -24.89 -21.54 15.12
C GLY A 60 -25.80 -21.44 13.89
N VAL A 61 -26.94 -20.75 13.94
CA VAL A 61 -27.88 -20.66 12.79
C VAL A 61 -27.44 -19.73 11.63
N GLY A 62 -26.23 -19.17 11.69
CA GLY A 62 -25.68 -18.35 10.60
C GLY A 62 -25.89 -16.83 10.70
N LYS A 63 -26.38 -16.28 11.84
CA LYS A 63 -26.57 -14.82 12.04
C LYS A 63 -25.32 -14.00 11.64
N THR A 64 -24.17 -14.38 12.20
CA THR A 64 -22.89 -13.69 11.92
C THR A 64 -22.43 -13.91 10.47
N GLU A 65 -22.73 -15.07 9.88
CA GLU A 65 -22.32 -15.39 8.51
C GLU A 65 -23.13 -14.58 7.49
N ILE A 66 -24.43 -14.36 7.71
CA ILE A 66 -25.26 -13.46 6.89
C ILE A 66 -24.63 -12.06 6.87
N ALA A 67 -24.28 -11.50 8.03
CA ALA A 67 -23.68 -10.17 8.11
C ALA A 67 -22.29 -10.10 7.43
N ARG A 68 -21.44 -11.12 7.65
CA ARG A 68 -20.11 -11.22 7.04
C ARG A 68 -20.18 -11.33 5.52
N ARG A 69 -21.09 -12.17 4.99
CA ARG A 69 -21.29 -12.37 3.55
C ARG A 69 -21.86 -11.13 2.89
N LEU A 70 -22.82 -10.49 3.52
CA LEU A 70 -23.37 -9.23 3.04
C LEU A 70 -22.28 -8.17 2.89
N ALA A 71 -21.40 -8.00 3.89
CA ALA A 71 -20.32 -7.03 3.83
C ALA A 71 -19.33 -7.33 2.69
N ARG A 72 -18.97 -8.61 2.51
CA ARG A 72 -18.10 -9.04 1.39
C ARG A 72 -18.73 -8.78 0.02
N LEU A 73 -20.02 -9.08 -0.13
CA LEU A 73 -20.77 -8.87 -1.38
C LEU A 73 -20.68 -7.41 -1.84
N VAL A 74 -20.80 -6.47 -0.91
CA VAL A 74 -20.75 -5.04 -1.24
C VAL A 74 -19.39 -4.39 -1.02
N ARG A 75 -18.35 -5.19 -0.74
CA ARG A 75 -16.98 -4.71 -0.43
C ARG A 75 -17.00 -3.61 0.65
N ALA A 76 -17.79 -3.80 1.71
CA ALA A 76 -17.85 -2.89 2.84
C ALA A 76 -16.90 -3.34 3.97
N PRO A 77 -16.29 -2.40 4.72
CA PRO A 77 -15.54 -2.73 5.92
C PRO A 77 -16.47 -3.38 6.96
N PHE A 78 -15.96 -4.36 7.70
CA PHE A 78 -16.74 -5.18 8.62
C PHE A 78 -15.92 -5.53 9.87
N VAL A 79 -16.54 -5.32 11.03
CA VAL A 79 -15.98 -5.68 12.34
C VAL A 79 -17.00 -6.50 13.13
N LYS A 80 -16.53 -7.54 13.84
CA LYS A 80 -17.33 -8.32 14.79
C LYS A 80 -16.89 -7.96 16.20
N VAL A 81 -17.81 -7.49 17.02
CA VAL A 81 -17.53 -7.15 18.42
C VAL A 81 -18.53 -7.85 19.34
N GLU A 82 -18.09 -8.20 20.54
CA GLU A 82 -18.92 -8.81 21.58
C GLU A 82 -19.27 -7.74 22.62
N ALA A 83 -20.57 -7.57 22.88
CA ALA A 83 -21.07 -6.49 23.74
C ALA A 83 -20.57 -6.61 25.19
N THR A 84 -20.36 -7.83 25.68
CA THR A 84 -19.88 -8.10 27.04
C THR A 84 -18.47 -7.54 27.31
N LYS A 85 -17.68 -7.28 26.26
CA LYS A 85 -16.34 -6.67 26.37
C LYS A 85 -16.37 -5.23 26.88
N PHE A 86 -17.53 -4.57 26.83
CA PHE A 86 -17.71 -3.19 27.28
C PHE A 86 -18.39 -3.09 28.65
N THR A 87 -18.83 -4.22 29.22
CA THR A 87 -19.51 -4.29 30.51
C THR A 87 -18.67 -4.96 31.60
N GLU A 88 -17.54 -5.59 31.25
CA GLU A 88 -16.68 -6.29 32.20
C GLU A 88 -15.91 -5.29 33.10
N VAL A 89 -16.06 -5.43 34.42
CA VAL A 89 -15.57 -4.49 35.44
C VAL A 89 -14.05 -4.61 35.57
N GLY A 90 -13.32 -3.66 35.00
CA GLY A 90 -11.86 -3.55 35.08
C GLY A 90 -11.36 -2.15 34.70
N TYR A 91 -10.35 -1.67 35.43
CA TYR A 91 -9.99 -0.27 35.68
C TYR A 91 -9.53 0.58 34.46
N VAL A 92 -9.44 0.01 33.26
CA VAL A 92 -9.33 0.76 31.98
C VAL A 92 -10.06 -0.08 30.91
N GLY A 93 -11.39 -0.04 30.92
CA GLY A 93 -12.21 -0.80 29.98
C GLY A 93 -11.89 -0.45 28.52
N ARG A 94 -12.11 -1.40 27.60
CA ARG A 94 -12.13 -1.06 26.17
C ARG A 94 -13.21 -0.01 25.96
N ASP A 95 -12.85 1.09 25.31
CA ASP A 95 -13.75 2.16 24.96
C ASP A 95 -14.71 1.73 23.83
N VAL A 96 -15.99 2.08 23.91
CA VAL A 96 -16.99 1.81 22.84
C VAL A 96 -16.57 2.46 21.53
N GLU A 97 -15.85 3.59 21.57
CA GLU A 97 -15.28 4.21 20.37
C GLU A 97 -14.27 3.31 19.63
N SER A 98 -13.66 2.34 20.32
CA SER A 98 -12.75 1.38 19.68
C SER A 98 -13.43 0.60 18.55
N ILE A 99 -14.76 0.39 18.61
CA ILE A 99 -15.53 -0.25 17.52
C ILE A 99 -15.38 0.54 16.22
N VAL A 100 -15.46 1.87 16.30
CA VAL A 100 -15.34 2.76 15.14
C VAL A 100 -13.89 2.83 14.66
N ARG A 101 -12.92 2.88 15.59
CA ARG A 101 -11.48 2.87 15.25
C ARG A 101 -11.10 1.60 14.50
N ASP A 102 -11.50 0.43 14.99
CA ASP A 102 -11.27 -0.86 14.35
C ASP A 102 -11.90 -0.92 12.94
N LEU A 103 -13.13 -0.39 12.80
CA LEU A 103 -13.82 -0.34 11.51
C LEU A 103 -13.08 0.56 10.48
N VAL A 104 -12.56 1.70 10.93
CA VAL A 104 -11.78 2.63 10.09
C VAL A 104 -10.45 1.99 9.68
N GLU A 105 -9.75 1.33 10.59
CA GLU A 105 -8.50 0.63 10.28
C GLU A 105 -8.71 -0.43 9.18
N VAL A 106 -9.76 -1.23 9.31
CA VAL A 106 -10.15 -2.22 8.28
C VAL A 106 -10.45 -1.55 6.95
N ALA A 107 -11.15 -0.40 6.95
CA ALA A 107 -11.44 0.35 5.74
C ALA A 107 -10.17 0.89 5.06
N VAL A 108 -9.25 1.48 5.82
CA VAL A 108 -7.97 1.99 5.32
C VAL A 108 -7.15 0.86 4.71
N ARG A 109 -7.05 -0.29 5.39
CA ARG A 109 -6.35 -1.47 4.88
C ARG A 109 -6.96 -1.97 3.58
N MET A 110 -8.29 -2.02 3.50
CA MET A 110 -9.01 -2.46 2.30
C MET A 110 -8.70 -1.57 1.10
N VAL A 111 -8.79 -0.24 1.26
CA VAL A 111 -8.47 0.72 0.20
C VAL A 111 -7.00 0.68 -0.17
N LYS A 112 -6.09 0.59 0.82
CA LYS A 112 -4.64 0.47 0.56
C LYS A 112 -4.33 -0.75 -0.32
N ASN A 113 -4.92 -1.90 -0.01
CA ASN A 113 -4.72 -3.11 -0.81
C ASN A 113 -5.24 -2.94 -2.25
N GLU A 114 -6.41 -2.32 -2.42
CA GLU A 114 -6.96 -2.03 -3.74
C GLU A 114 -6.05 -1.10 -4.55
N GLN A 115 -5.55 -0.03 -3.94
CA GLN A 115 -4.63 0.91 -4.59
C GLN A 115 -3.29 0.26 -4.94
N VAL A 116 -2.74 -0.58 -4.05
CA VAL A 116 -1.52 -1.35 -4.30
C VAL A 116 -1.69 -2.26 -5.51
N MET A 117 -2.82 -2.99 -5.59
CA MET A 117 -3.12 -3.84 -6.74
C MET A 117 -3.26 -3.03 -8.04
N ALA A 118 -3.87 -1.84 -7.99
CA ALA A 118 -4.06 -0.99 -9.16
C ALA A 118 -2.74 -0.48 -9.76
N VAL A 119 -1.69 -0.31 -8.95
CA VAL A 119 -0.37 0.15 -9.41
C VAL A 119 0.65 -0.97 -9.55
N GLN A 120 0.30 -2.21 -9.22
CA GLN A 120 1.24 -3.34 -9.14
C GLN A 120 1.99 -3.58 -10.45
N GLU A 121 1.30 -3.54 -11.60
CA GLU A 121 1.94 -3.76 -12.90
C GLU A 121 2.91 -2.63 -13.26
N LYS A 122 2.50 -1.37 -13.06
CA LYS A 122 3.37 -0.21 -13.30
C LYS A 122 4.58 -0.21 -12.37
N ALA A 123 4.35 -0.52 -11.09
CA ALA A 123 5.41 -0.64 -10.10
C ALA A 123 6.39 -1.75 -10.46
N ARG A 124 5.91 -2.89 -10.98
CA ARG A 124 6.76 -3.97 -11.48
C ARG A 124 7.67 -3.50 -12.61
N VAL A 125 7.12 -2.85 -13.64
CA VAL A 125 7.92 -2.36 -14.78
C VAL A 125 8.97 -1.35 -14.32
N LEU A 126 8.60 -0.41 -13.46
CA LEU A 126 9.54 0.57 -12.92
C LEU A 126 10.61 -0.07 -12.03
N ALA A 127 10.25 -1.10 -11.26
CA ALA A 127 11.20 -1.86 -10.46
C ALA A 127 12.19 -2.62 -11.35
N GLU A 128 11.73 -3.28 -12.41
CA GLU A 128 12.58 -3.95 -13.40
C GLU A 128 13.56 -2.96 -14.06
N GLU A 129 13.09 -1.78 -14.46
CA GLU A 129 13.95 -0.73 -15.02
C GLU A 129 15.00 -0.25 -14.03
N ARG A 130 14.62 -0.10 -12.76
CA ARG A 130 15.53 0.31 -11.69
C ARG A 130 16.58 -0.77 -11.37
N VAL A 131 16.21 -2.05 -11.43
CA VAL A 131 17.17 -3.16 -11.33
C VAL A 131 18.18 -3.10 -12.48
N ILE A 132 17.71 -2.86 -13.71
CA ILE A 132 18.59 -2.71 -14.88
C ILE A 132 19.51 -1.49 -14.72
N ASP A 133 19.04 -0.39 -14.13
CA ASP A 133 19.89 0.77 -13.82
C ASP A 133 21.05 0.43 -12.88
N PHE A 134 20.84 -0.46 -11.91
CA PHE A 134 21.90 -0.91 -11.01
C PHE A 134 22.89 -1.86 -11.71
N LEU A 135 22.42 -2.72 -12.62
CA LEU A 135 23.28 -3.68 -13.35
C LEU A 135 24.04 -3.05 -14.54
N ALA A 136 23.44 -2.07 -15.19
CA ALA A 136 23.98 -1.39 -16.36
C ALA A 136 23.65 0.12 -16.31
N PRO A 137 24.33 0.88 -15.41
CA PRO A 137 24.13 2.31 -15.30
C PRO A 137 24.59 3.01 -16.58
N TYR A 138 23.85 4.04 -16.99
CA TYR A 138 24.37 4.95 -18.02
C TYR A 138 25.57 5.71 -17.47
N PRO A 139 26.59 6.00 -18.30
CA PRO A 139 27.71 6.84 -17.92
C PRO A 139 27.12 8.17 -17.44
N GLN A 140 27.41 8.52 -16.19
CA GLN A 140 26.97 9.80 -15.70
C GLN A 140 27.64 10.87 -16.57
N THR A 141 26.82 11.76 -17.15
CA THR A 141 27.31 13.06 -17.62
C THR A 141 27.68 13.84 -16.38
N GLY A 142 28.77 13.46 -15.73
CA GLY A 142 29.37 14.27 -14.69
C GLY A 142 29.59 15.63 -15.31
N LYS A 143 29.06 16.67 -14.66
CA LYS A 143 29.67 17.99 -14.80
C LYS A 143 31.13 17.76 -14.42
N MET A 144 32.00 17.59 -15.41
CA MET A 144 33.44 17.65 -15.21
C MET A 144 33.65 18.93 -14.44
N GLN A 145 33.99 18.83 -13.16
CA GLN A 145 34.67 19.91 -12.49
C GLN A 145 35.94 20.07 -13.31
N LYS A 146 35.93 21.02 -14.25
CA LYS A 146 37.09 21.38 -15.05
C LYS A 146 38.23 21.56 -14.06
N SER A 147 39.18 20.64 -14.08
CA SER A 147 40.32 20.71 -13.18
C SER A 147 41.02 22.04 -13.44
N PRO A 148 41.34 22.86 -12.42
CA PRO A 148 42.01 24.14 -12.62
C PRO A 148 43.31 24.05 -13.43
N PHE A 149 43.91 22.86 -13.50
CA PHE A 149 45.07 22.55 -14.34
C PHE A 149 44.79 22.52 -15.85
N GLU A 150 43.55 22.23 -16.27
CA GLU A 150 43.14 22.17 -17.67
C GLU A 150 43.16 23.58 -18.32
N PHE A 151 43.01 24.62 -17.50
CA PHE A 151 43.10 26.02 -17.94
C PHE A 151 44.55 26.49 -18.15
N ILE A 152 45.53 25.84 -17.51
CA ILE A 152 46.95 26.23 -17.56
C ILE A 152 47.71 25.47 -18.66
N PHE A 153 47.31 24.24 -18.98
CA PHE A 153 47.96 23.40 -20.01
C PHE A 153 47.23 23.37 -21.38
N GLY A 154 46.08 24.03 -21.52
CA GLY A 154 45.11 23.78 -22.60
C GLY A 154 45.08 24.74 -23.79
N THR A 155 46.19 25.37 -24.19
CA THR A 155 46.20 26.23 -25.40
C THR A 155 46.74 25.47 -26.62
N SER A 156 45.86 24.79 -27.38
CA SER A 156 45.98 24.39 -28.82
C SER A 156 45.47 22.98 -29.21
N VAL A 157 44.38 22.46 -28.63
CA VAL A 157 43.76 21.22 -29.16
C VAL A 157 42.23 21.27 -29.18
N ASN A 158 41.63 22.28 -29.82
CA ASN A 158 40.17 22.42 -29.83
C ASN A 158 39.61 22.56 -31.25
N ASN A 159 39.29 21.40 -31.85
CA ASN A 159 38.11 21.18 -32.71
C ASN A 159 37.99 19.67 -33.08
N SER A 160 39.10 18.94 -33.20
CA SER A 160 39.08 17.49 -33.53
C SER A 160 38.84 16.56 -32.33
N THR A 161 39.10 17.05 -31.11
CA THR A 161 38.91 16.29 -29.87
C THR A 161 37.43 16.19 -29.47
N GLU A 162 36.64 17.22 -29.78
CA GLU A 162 35.20 17.27 -29.46
C GLU A 162 34.39 16.33 -30.34
N GLU A 163 34.68 16.24 -31.65
CA GLU A 163 34.03 15.29 -32.56
C GLU A 163 34.36 13.84 -32.21
N ARG A 164 35.64 13.52 -31.94
CA ARG A 164 36.06 12.17 -31.53
C ARG A 164 35.41 11.76 -30.20
N THR A 165 35.41 12.63 -29.21
CA THR A 165 34.75 12.34 -27.92
C THR A 165 33.24 12.19 -28.06
N SER A 166 32.61 12.84 -29.04
CA SER A 166 31.19 12.65 -29.35
C SER A 166 30.90 11.28 -29.95
N ASP A 167 31.74 10.79 -30.87
CA ASP A 167 31.60 9.47 -31.50
C ASP A 167 31.82 8.33 -30.50
N TYR A 168 32.84 8.45 -29.65
CA TYR A 168 33.10 7.45 -28.59
C TYR A 168 31.93 7.35 -27.61
N ARG A 169 31.35 8.49 -27.18
CA ARG A 169 30.16 8.49 -26.32
C ARG A 169 28.95 7.88 -27.01
N GLN A 170 28.74 8.14 -28.30
CA GLN A 170 27.64 7.54 -29.06
C GLN A 170 27.80 6.02 -29.17
N GLN A 171 29.00 5.52 -29.45
CA GLN A 171 29.29 4.09 -29.50
C GLN A 171 29.13 3.41 -28.13
N GLU A 172 29.56 4.06 -27.05
CA GLU A 172 29.41 3.55 -25.69
C GLU A 172 27.93 3.50 -25.26
N MET A 173 27.17 4.53 -25.58
CA MET A 173 25.71 4.57 -25.37
C MET A 173 24.99 3.45 -26.13
N ALA A 174 25.39 3.17 -27.37
CA ALA A 174 24.82 2.08 -28.16
C ALA A 174 25.07 0.71 -27.52
N ARG A 175 26.31 0.44 -27.07
CA ARG A 175 26.68 -0.80 -26.36
C ARG A 175 25.90 -0.98 -25.06
N ILE A 176 25.73 0.10 -24.28
CA ILE A 176 24.96 0.05 -23.03
C ILE A 176 23.49 -0.24 -23.32
N LYS A 177 22.92 0.36 -24.37
CA LYS A 177 21.54 0.11 -24.79
C LYS A 177 21.32 -1.35 -25.18
N GLU A 178 22.25 -1.95 -25.93
CA GLU A 178 22.22 -3.38 -26.28
C GLU A 178 22.33 -4.26 -25.02
N LYS A 179 23.28 -3.98 -24.13
CA LYS A 179 23.44 -4.71 -22.86
C LYS A 179 22.16 -4.65 -22.02
N ARG A 180 21.51 -3.49 -21.92
CA ARG A 180 20.25 -3.31 -21.19
C ARG A 180 19.10 -4.10 -21.81
N ALA A 181 19.05 -4.22 -23.15
CA ALA A 181 18.05 -5.04 -23.82
C ALA A 181 18.21 -6.52 -23.48
N ILE A 182 19.44 -7.03 -23.48
CA ILE A 182 19.76 -8.42 -23.10
C ILE A 182 19.40 -8.67 -21.63
N LEU A 183 19.78 -7.76 -20.72
CA LEU A 183 19.46 -7.86 -19.30
C LEU A 183 17.95 -7.86 -19.06
N LYS A 184 17.18 -7.07 -19.82
CA LYS A 184 15.72 -7.05 -19.73
C LYS A 184 15.10 -8.39 -20.13
N GLU A 185 15.64 -9.07 -21.14
CA GLU A 185 15.18 -10.41 -21.50
C GLU A 185 15.54 -11.45 -20.43
N LYS A 186 16.76 -11.40 -19.89
CA LYS A 186 17.20 -12.31 -18.82
C LYS A 186 16.39 -12.14 -17.55
N LEU A 187 16.05 -10.90 -17.18
CA LEU A 187 15.20 -10.60 -16.03
C LEU A 187 13.79 -11.18 -16.21
N LYS A 188 13.21 -11.09 -17.41
CA LYS A 188 11.92 -11.73 -17.73
C LYS A 188 11.96 -13.26 -17.62
N ARG A 189 13.11 -13.87 -17.86
CA ARG A 189 13.33 -15.32 -17.74
C ARG A 189 13.72 -15.76 -16.32
N GLN A 190 13.77 -14.84 -15.36
CA GLN A 190 14.19 -15.11 -13.98
C GLN A 190 15.63 -15.66 -13.86
N GLU A 191 16.49 -15.36 -14.83
CA GLU A 191 17.87 -15.87 -14.85
C GLU A 191 18.83 -15.06 -13.97
N LEU A 192 18.39 -13.91 -13.44
CA LEU A 192 19.23 -12.95 -12.69
C LEU A 192 18.96 -12.98 -11.18
N GLU A 193 18.16 -13.93 -10.68
CA GLU A 193 17.69 -13.90 -9.28
C GLU A 193 18.82 -13.95 -8.24
N ASP A 194 19.92 -14.62 -8.57
CA ASP A 194 21.08 -14.77 -7.70
C ASP A 194 22.11 -13.64 -7.83
N GLU A 195 21.96 -12.71 -8.78
CA GLU A 195 22.89 -11.59 -8.89
C GLU A 195 22.73 -10.60 -7.73
N LEU A 196 23.86 -10.09 -7.24
CA LEU A 196 23.91 -9.14 -6.13
C LEU A 196 23.93 -7.71 -6.67
N VAL A 197 22.96 -6.90 -6.25
CA VAL A 197 22.87 -5.47 -6.54
C VAL A 197 23.06 -4.65 -5.27
N GLU A 198 23.83 -3.57 -5.37
CA GLU A 198 23.93 -2.58 -4.31
C GLU A 198 22.83 -1.52 -4.47
N ILE A 199 21.92 -1.46 -3.51
CA ILE A 199 20.86 -0.46 -3.48
C ILE A 199 21.01 0.45 -2.25
N GLU A 200 20.67 1.74 -2.42
CA GLU A 200 20.55 2.68 -1.31
C GLU A 200 19.17 2.54 -0.67
N VAL A 201 19.14 1.98 0.54
CA VAL A 201 17.92 1.81 1.34
C VAL A 201 17.93 2.85 2.46
N GLU A 202 16.75 3.36 2.82
CA GLU A 202 16.61 4.17 4.03
C GLU A 202 16.98 3.34 5.26
N ASP A 203 17.85 3.88 6.11
CA ASP A 203 18.22 3.24 7.36
C ASP A 203 17.10 3.43 8.37
N THR A 204 16.29 2.39 8.55
CA THR A 204 15.21 2.36 9.54
C THR A 204 15.70 1.89 10.91
N SER A 205 17.02 1.76 11.11
CA SER A 205 17.57 1.45 12.43
C SER A 205 17.19 2.60 13.37
N PRO A 206 16.37 2.36 14.41
CA PRO A 206 16.13 3.40 15.40
C PRO A 206 17.50 3.82 15.94
N PRO A 207 17.82 5.12 16.02
CA PRO A 207 19.01 5.52 16.75
C PRO A 207 18.84 4.94 18.15
N MET A 208 19.73 4.00 18.51
CA MET A 208 19.84 3.51 19.87
C MET A 208 20.30 4.68 20.72
N LEU A 209 19.35 5.54 21.10
CA LEU A 209 19.48 6.38 22.26
C LEU A 209 19.16 5.42 23.41
N GLU A 210 20.19 4.81 23.99
CA GLU A 210 20.12 4.16 25.29
C GLU A 210 19.73 5.22 26.33
N VAL A 211 18.45 5.57 26.37
CA VAL A 211 17.88 6.32 27.48
C VAL A 211 17.63 5.31 28.57
N PHE A 212 18.60 5.17 29.46
CA PHE A 212 18.36 4.73 30.83
C PHE A 212 17.26 5.63 31.42
N SER A 213 16.01 5.20 31.36
CA SER A 213 14.92 5.75 32.17
C SER A 213 14.02 4.60 32.60
N GLY A 214 13.97 4.38 33.90
CA GLY A 214 13.28 3.26 34.53
C GLY A 214 11.80 3.14 34.15
N SER A 215 11.34 1.89 34.23
CA SER A 215 9.96 1.44 34.46
C SER A 215 8.88 2.53 34.40
N GLY A 216 8.21 2.67 33.25
CA GLY A 216 6.91 3.35 33.16
C GLY A 216 6.58 4.19 31.92
N MET A 217 7.48 4.34 30.93
CA MET A 217 7.27 5.26 29.79
C MET A 217 7.37 4.61 28.40
N GLU A 218 7.04 3.32 28.26
CA GLU A 218 7.18 2.59 26.97
C GLU A 218 6.18 3.06 25.88
N GLU A 219 4.98 3.53 26.27
CA GLU A 219 3.91 3.83 25.30
C GLU A 219 4.00 5.25 24.69
N MET A 220 4.62 6.20 25.40
CA MET A 220 4.75 7.59 24.94
C MET A 220 5.98 7.82 24.06
N GLY A 221 7.02 6.98 24.19
CA GLY A 221 8.26 7.07 23.41
C GLY A 221 8.08 6.70 21.93
N ILE A 222 7.17 5.76 21.63
CA ILE A 222 6.90 5.27 20.27
C ILE A 222 6.26 6.38 19.41
N ASN A 223 5.30 7.12 19.97
CA ASN A 223 4.63 8.21 19.26
C ASN A 223 5.52 9.44 19.04
N LEU A 224 6.43 9.74 19.98
CA LEU A 224 7.37 10.86 19.81
C LEU A 224 8.42 10.56 18.72
N GLN A 225 8.85 9.30 18.61
CA GLN A 225 9.82 8.86 17.62
C GLN A 225 9.26 8.90 16.19
N ASP A 226 7.98 8.58 15.99
CA ASP A 226 7.31 8.72 14.70
C ASP A 226 7.14 10.19 14.27
N ILE A 227 6.86 11.09 15.23
CA ILE A 227 6.74 12.54 14.96
C ILE A 227 8.12 13.16 14.66
N LEU A 228 9.16 12.86 15.45
CA LEU A 228 10.53 13.35 15.22
C LEU A 228 11.21 12.69 14.01
N GLY A 229 10.91 11.43 13.74
CA GLY A 229 11.44 10.67 12.60
C GLY A 229 10.94 11.16 11.24
N GLY A 230 9.81 11.88 11.20
CA GLY A 230 9.30 12.54 10.00
C GLY A 230 9.96 13.88 9.67
N MET A 231 10.68 14.49 10.61
CA MET A 231 11.23 15.86 10.46
C MET A 231 12.74 15.89 10.14
N LEU A 232 13.46 14.81 10.43
CA LEU A 232 14.88 14.67 10.11
C LEU A 232 15.08 13.84 8.82
N PRO A 233 15.96 14.25 7.89
CA PRO A 233 16.23 13.48 6.69
C PRO A 233 16.80 12.11 7.07
N LYS A 234 16.10 11.05 6.66
CA LYS A 234 16.50 9.67 6.95
C LYS A 234 17.88 9.39 6.36
N LYS A 235 18.80 8.85 7.18
CA LYS A 235 20.11 8.41 6.72
C LYS A 235 19.92 7.27 5.71
N LYS A 236 20.60 7.33 4.56
CA LYS A 236 20.59 6.25 3.55
C LYS A 236 21.81 5.36 3.74
N LYS A 237 21.64 4.06 3.62
CA LYS A 237 22.73 3.07 3.71
C LYS A 237 22.71 2.18 2.45
N ARG A 238 23.89 1.93 1.88
CA ARG A 238 24.05 0.98 0.78
C ARG A 238 23.98 -0.45 1.32
N ARG A 239 23.14 -1.28 0.71
CA ARG A 239 23.00 -2.70 1.03
C ARG A 239 23.12 -3.53 -0.25
N LYS A 240 23.86 -4.64 -0.15
CA LYS A 240 23.92 -5.68 -1.20
C LYS A 240 22.74 -6.63 -1.00
N LEU A 241 21.91 -6.77 -2.02
CA LEU A 241 20.75 -7.66 -2.01
C LEU A 241 20.70 -8.46 -3.30
N LYS A 242 20.06 -9.63 -3.25
CA LYS A 242 19.74 -10.43 -4.43
C LYS A 242 18.55 -9.83 -5.19
N ILE A 243 18.47 -10.07 -6.49
CA ILE A 243 17.37 -9.61 -7.35
C ILE A 243 16.20 -10.61 -7.23
N SER A 244 15.47 -10.59 -6.11
CA SER A 244 14.25 -11.42 -5.92
C SER A 244 12.97 -10.62 -6.13
#